data_AF-A0A938B7D4-F1
#
_entry.id   AF-A0A938B7D4-F1
#
_cell.length_a   1.000
_cell.length_b   1.000
_cell.length_c   1.000
_cell.angle_alpha   90.00
_cell.angle_beta   90.00
_cell.angle_gamma   90.00
#
_symmetry.space_group_name_H-M   'P 1'
#
loop_
_entity.id
_entity.type
_entity.pdbx_description
1 polymer ?
#
loop_
_entity_poly.entity_id
_entity_poly.type
_entity_poly.pdbx_seq_one_letter_code
_entity_poly.pdbx_strand_id
1 'polypeptide(L)'
;MKSWKKLSLWLLSVCAVVWLAAVGLTWNAIAGIDEWTPKNNGLYGGDIYALAINPSNPSTIYAGTRGGVFRSVDGGDNWIQINQGLTSLHVRSLSINPSNPPTIYAGTSGGGVFSYTDTVVSVLYGDVSGDGNITAYDASLIFKVVVGILNLNDPNYPYLTLERADVTGNGTVSAMDAALVLQYSVGLITKFPKSPTGAIALNR
;
A
#
# COMPACT_ATOMS: atom_id res chain seq x y z
N MET A 1 73.39 -9.07 3.49
CA MET A 1 72.23 -8.60 2.70
C MET A 1 71.45 -9.77 2.09
N LYS A 2 70.68 -10.56 2.87
CA LYS A 2 69.85 -11.66 2.30
C LYS A 2 68.53 -11.99 3.04
N SER A 3 68.24 -11.44 4.23
CA SER A 3 67.00 -11.80 4.96
C SER A 3 65.79 -10.88 4.72
N TRP A 4 65.99 -9.63 4.29
CA TRP A 4 64.89 -8.65 4.20
C TRP A 4 63.99 -8.87 2.96
N LYS A 5 64.53 -9.48 1.90
CA LYS A 5 63.75 -9.87 0.71
C LYS A 5 62.82 -11.06 0.95
N LYS A 6 63.09 -11.90 1.96
CA LYS A 6 62.20 -13.01 2.35
C LYS A 6 61.04 -12.52 3.22
N LEU A 7 61.29 -11.55 4.09
CA LEU A 7 60.25 -10.93 4.93
C LEU A 7 59.22 -10.17 4.08
N SER A 8 59.66 -9.46 3.04
CA SER A 8 58.75 -8.71 2.14
C SER A 8 57.87 -9.62 1.28
N LEU A 9 58.39 -10.75 0.81
CA LEU A 9 57.57 -11.73 0.08
C LEU A 9 56.55 -12.42 1.00
N TRP A 10 56.91 -12.69 2.26
CA TRP A 10 56.01 -13.30 3.24
C TRP A 10 54.86 -12.36 3.62
N LEU A 11 55.16 -11.08 3.86
CA LEU A 11 54.15 -10.04 4.12
C LEU A 11 53.23 -9.81 2.91
N LEU A 12 53.76 -9.81 1.69
CA LEU A 12 52.96 -9.68 0.47
C LEU A 12 52.06 -10.90 0.23
N SER A 13 52.52 -12.12 0.52
CA SER A 13 51.70 -13.33 0.43
C SER A 13 50.58 -13.38 1.47
N VAL A 14 50.84 -12.95 2.71
CA VAL A 14 49.80 -12.87 3.74
C VAL A 14 48.76 -11.80 3.38
N CYS A 15 49.19 -10.63 2.88
CA CYS A 15 48.27 -9.62 2.37
C CYS A 15 47.49 -10.09 1.15
N ALA A 16 48.09 -10.83 0.21
CA ALA A 16 47.38 -11.35 -0.97
C ALA A 16 46.32 -12.39 -0.60
N VAL A 17 46.57 -13.24 0.42
CA VAL A 17 45.58 -14.20 0.92
C VAL A 17 44.45 -13.50 1.69
N VAL A 18 44.76 -12.47 2.47
CA VAL A 18 43.74 -11.65 3.16
C VAL A 18 42.93 -10.80 2.17
N TRP A 19 43.56 -10.31 1.10
CA TRP A 19 42.91 -9.56 0.03
C TRP A 19 42.03 -10.45 -0.85
N LEU A 20 42.45 -11.69 -1.15
CA LEU A 20 41.63 -12.67 -1.86
C LEU A 20 40.45 -13.19 -1.01
N ALA A 21 40.63 -13.33 0.32
CA ALA A 21 39.55 -13.72 1.22
C ALA A 21 38.49 -12.61 1.41
N ALA A 22 38.89 -11.33 1.36
CA ALA A 22 37.96 -10.19 1.42
C ALA A 22 37.18 -9.98 0.10
N VAL A 23 37.79 -10.28 -1.05
CA VAL A 23 37.11 -10.21 -2.36
C VAL A 23 36.22 -11.44 -2.61
N GLY A 24 36.51 -12.57 -1.94
CA GLY A 24 35.71 -13.80 -1.97
C GLY A 24 34.46 -13.79 -1.07
N LEU A 25 34.30 -12.80 -0.19
CA LEU A 25 33.10 -12.64 0.62
C LEU A 25 32.18 -11.61 -0.03
N THR A 26 31.28 -12.17 -0.84
CA THR A 26 30.05 -11.58 -1.43
C THR A 26 30.22 -10.59 -2.57
N TRP A 27 30.96 -10.98 -3.61
CA TRP A 27 30.57 -10.64 -4.99
C TRP A 27 29.55 -11.67 -5.47
N ASN A 28 28.32 -11.56 -4.97
CA ASN A 28 27.19 -11.94 -5.79
C ASN A 28 26.36 -10.67 -5.95
N ALA A 29 26.43 -10.06 -7.12
CA ALA A 29 25.20 -9.56 -7.71
C ALA A 29 24.30 -10.79 -7.86
N ILE A 30 23.59 -11.14 -6.79
CA ILE A 30 22.50 -12.11 -6.86
C ILE A 30 21.48 -11.38 -7.74
N ALA A 31 21.52 -11.65 -9.05
CA ALA A 31 20.31 -11.58 -9.84
C ALA A 31 19.25 -12.27 -9.00
N GLY A 32 18.23 -11.50 -8.57
CA GLY A 32 17.36 -11.83 -7.44
C GLY A 32 17.07 -13.33 -7.39
N ILE A 33 17.34 -13.93 -6.23
CA ILE A 33 16.86 -15.29 -5.95
C ILE A 33 15.37 -15.33 -6.28
N ASP A 34 15.00 -16.13 -7.28
CA ASP A 34 13.61 -16.35 -7.71
C ASP A 34 12.89 -17.10 -6.58
N GLU A 35 12.46 -16.37 -5.57
CA GLU A 35 11.76 -16.90 -4.40
C GLU A 35 10.32 -16.41 -4.36
N TRP A 36 9.41 -17.35 -4.12
CA TRP A 36 8.02 -17.04 -3.84
C TRP A 36 7.90 -16.42 -2.45
N THR A 37 7.59 -15.12 -2.38
CA THR A 37 7.32 -14.44 -1.12
C THR A 37 5.81 -14.35 -0.85
N PRO A 38 5.33 -14.64 0.37
CA PRO A 38 3.92 -14.50 0.70
C PRO A 38 3.48 -13.03 0.64
N LYS A 39 2.32 -12.80 0.00
CA LYS A 39 1.68 -11.49 -0.22
C LYS A 39 0.22 -11.55 0.21
N ASN A 40 -0.02 -11.81 1.50
CA ASN A 40 -1.33 -12.21 2.03
C ASN A 40 -1.77 -11.51 3.33
N ASN A 41 -1.13 -10.40 3.75
CA ASN A 41 -1.59 -9.68 4.94
C ASN A 41 -2.99 -9.11 4.71
N GLY A 42 -3.94 -9.44 5.58
CA GLY A 42 -5.34 -9.04 5.40
C GLY A 42 -6.16 -9.92 4.45
N LEU A 43 -5.56 -10.90 3.77
CA LEU A 43 -6.23 -11.76 2.79
C LEU A 43 -6.82 -13.02 3.44
N TYR A 44 -7.84 -12.84 4.27
CA TYR A 44 -8.46 -13.93 5.07
C TYR A 44 -9.64 -14.64 4.37
N GLY A 45 -9.82 -14.44 3.07
CA GLY A 45 -10.98 -14.92 2.30
C GLY A 45 -11.00 -16.43 1.99
N GLY A 46 -10.03 -17.19 2.47
CA GLY A 46 -9.83 -18.61 2.10
C GLY A 46 -9.17 -18.74 0.72
N ASP A 47 -9.57 -19.77 -0.03
CA ASP A 47 -9.01 -20.02 -1.36
C ASP A 47 -9.17 -18.80 -2.28
N ILE A 48 -8.11 -18.51 -3.04
CA ILE A 48 -8.11 -17.48 -4.09
C ILE A 48 -8.48 -18.17 -5.40
N TYR A 49 -9.60 -17.77 -6.00
CA TYR A 49 -10.11 -18.34 -7.25
C TYR A 49 -9.80 -17.46 -8.46
N ALA A 50 -9.62 -16.15 -8.26
CA ALA A 50 -9.36 -15.19 -9.33
C ALA A 50 -8.42 -14.08 -8.85
N LEU A 51 -7.55 -13.62 -9.75
CA LEU A 51 -6.73 -12.42 -9.57
C LEU A 51 -6.92 -11.50 -10.77
N ALA A 52 -6.98 -10.19 -10.54
CA ALA A 52 -6.99 -9.20 -11.60
C ALA A 52 -6.06 -8.03 -11.24
N ILE A 53 -5.19 -7.63 -12.16
CA ILE A 53 -4.21 -6.58 -11.98
C ILE A 53 -4.64 -5.37 -12.82
N ASN A 54 -4.72 -4.19 -12.19
CA ASN A 54 -5.09 -2.99 -12.90
C ASN A 54 -3.99 -2.62 -13.93
N PRO A 55 -4.31 -2.56 -15.24
CA PRO A 55 -3.31 -2.29 -16.28
C PRO A 55 -2.77 -0.86 -16.24
N SER A 56 -3.51 0.09 -15.68
CA SER A 56 -3.10 1.49 -15.51
C SER A 56 -2.33 1.74 -14.21
N ASN A 57 -2.49 0.87 -13.21
CA ASN A 57 -1.78 0.93 -11.94
C ASN A 57 -1.51 -0.49 -11.42
N PRO A 58 -0.39 -1.14 -11.82
CA PRO A 58 -0.11 -2.53 -11.46
C PRO A 58 0.03 -2.81 -9.96
N SER A 59 0.26 -1.79 -9.13
CA SER A 59 0.23 -1.93 -7.67
C SER A 59 -1.17 -2.18 -7.13
N THR A 60 -2.21 -1.86 -7.90
CA THR A 60 -3.60 -2.20 -7.57
C THR A 60 -3.97 -3.58 -8.09
N ILE A 61 -4.20 -4.51 -7.16
CA ILE A 61 -4.53 -5.91 -7.44
C ILE A 61 -5.84 -6.26 -6.74
N TYR A 62 -6.66 -7.07 -7.39
CA TYR A 62 -7.91 -7.60 -6.85
C TYR A 62 -7.84 -9.12 -6.76
N ALA A 63 -8.33 -9.68 -5.66
CA ALA A 63 -8.43 -11.12 -5.43
C ALA A 63 -9.87 -11.53 -5.17
N GLY A 64 -10.37 -12.48 -5.96
CA GLY A 64 -11.66 -13.12 -5.77
C GLY A 64 -11.48 -14.38 -4.95
N THR A 65 -12.18 -14.48 -3.83
CA THR A 65 -12.01 -15.55 -2.84
C THR A 65 -13.34 -16.20 -2.47
N ARG A 66 -13.30 -17.17 -1.55
CA ARG A 66 -14.50 -17.72 -0.90
C ARG A 66 -15.22 -16.71 -0.01
N GLY A 67 -14.48 -15.75 0.55
CA GLY A 67 -14.93 -14.68 1.44
C GLY A 67 -15.14 -13.33 0.76
N GLY A 68 -15.21 -13.29 -0.57
CA GLY A 68 -15.52 -12.09 -1.34
C GLY A 68 -14.35 -11.56 -2.17
N VAL A 69 -14.44 -10.29 -2.56
CA VAL A 69 -13.40 -9.54 -3.29
C VAL A 69 -12.52 -8.80 -2.29
N PHE A 70 -11.21 -8.95 -2.46
CA PHE A 70 -10.18 -8.19 -1.76
C PHE A 70 -9.44 -7.30 -2.75
N ARG A 71 -9.02 -6.13 -2.29
CA ARG A 71 -8.21 -5.16 -3.04
C ARG A 71 -6.90 -4.92 -2.28
N SER A 72 -5.80 -4.92 -3.01
CA SER A 72 -4.51 -4.39 -2.57
C SER A 72 -4.15 -3.20 -3.46
N VAL A 73 -3.44 -2.23 -2.91
CA VAL A 73 -2.97 -1.01 -3.58
C VAL A 73 -1.44 -0.87 -3.53
N ASP A 74 -0.78 -1.82 -2.91
CA ASP A 74 0.65 -1.88 -2.61
C ASP A 74 1.31 -3.13 -3.21
N GLY A 75 0.78 -3.66 -4.31
CA GLY A 75 1.36 -4.80 -5.01
C GLY A 75 1.17 -6.14 -4.28
N GLY A 76 0.14 -6.25 -3.45
CA GLY A 76 -0.25 -7.46 -2.73
C GLY A 76 0.29 -7.54 -1.29
N ASP A 77 0.97 -6.51 -0.79
CA ASP A 77 1.50 -6.52 0.57
C ASP A 77 0.37 -6.47 1.62
N ASN A 78 -0.65 -5.63 1.41
CA ASN A 78 -1.82 -5.52 2.26
C ASN A 78 -3.12 -5.58 1.45
N TRP A 79 -4.12 -6.25 2.02
CA TRP A 79 -5.41 -6.49 1.38
C TRP A 79 -6.56 -6.00 2.26
N ILE A 80 -7.55 -5.36 1.64
CA ILE A 80 -8.80 -4.94 2.25
C ILE A 80 -9.99 -5.57 1.52
N GLN A 81 -11.08 -5.85 2.23
CA GLN A 81 -12.30 -6.40 1.62
C GLN A 81 -13.13 -5.29 0.97
N ILE A 82 -13.66 -5.52 -0.23
CA ILE A 82 -14.54 -4.59 -0.96
C ILE A 82 -15.87 -5.28 -1.35
N ASN A 83 -16.54 -5.85 -0.36
CA ASN A 83 -17.68 -6.75 -0.55
C ASN A 83 -19.06 -6.06 -0.57
N GLN A 84 -19.11 -4.74 -0.42
CA GLN A 84 -20.37 -4.02 -0.30
C GLN A 84 -21.26 -4.24 -1.54
N GLY A 85 -22.51 -4.64 -1.30
CA GLY A 85 -23.48 -4.92 -2.36
C GLY A 85 -23.37 -6.31 -3.00
N LEU A 86 -22.34 -7.11 -2.70
CA LEU A 86 -22.31 -8.50 -3.13
C LEU A 86 -23.36 -9.31 -2.37
N THR A 87 -24.23 -10.01 -3.10
CA THR A 87 -25.20 -10.93 -2.50
C THR A 87 -24.64 -12.35 -2.30
N SER A 88 -23.48 -12.64 -2.87
CA SER A 88 -22.73 -13.88 -2.71
C SER A 88 -21.23 -13.59 -2.63
N LEU A 89 -20.57 -14.15 -1.61
CA LEU A 89 -19.14 -13.93 -1.37
C LEU A 89 -18.24 -14.92 -2.12
N HIS A 90 -18.78 -15.98 -2.72
CA HIS A 90 -17.97 -16.89 -3.55
C HIS A 90 -17.69 -16.25 -4.91
N VAL A 91 -16.55 -15.57 -5.02
CA VAL A 91 -16.12 -14.91 -6.26
C VAL A 91 -15.30 -15.90 -7.07
N ARG A 92 -15.78 -16.24 -8.26
CA ARG A 92 -15.14 -17.23 -9.17
C ARG A 92 -14.38 -16.59 -10.31
N SER A 93 -14.67 -15.33 -10.62
CA SER A 93 -14.06 -14.62 -11.73
C SER A 93 -13.99 -13.13 -11.42
N LEU A 94 -12.90 -12.51 -11.84
CA LEU A 94 -12.69 -11.07 -11.81
C LEU A 94 -12.25 -10.62 -13.20
N SER A 95 -12.75 -9.46 -13.65
CA SER A 95 -12.29 -8.81 -14.87
C SER A 95 -12.26 -7.31 -14.65
N ILE A 96 -11.23 -6.65 -15.18
CA ILE A 96 -11.11 -5.19 -15.13
C ILE A 96 -11.54 -4.65 -16.49
N ASN A 97 -12.32 -3.57 -16.49
CA ASN A 97 -12.68 -2.88 -17.71
C ASN A 97 -11.43 -2.22 -18.31
N PRO A 98 -10.92 -2.66 -19.48
CA PRO A 98 -9.68 -2.13 -20.04
C PRO A 98 -9.84 -0.67 -20.50
N SER A 99 -11.06 -0.23 -20.84
CA SER A 99 -11.36 1.14 -21.24
C SER A 99 -11.67 2.07 -20.06
N ASN A 100 -11.96 1.50 -18.89
CA ASN A 100 -12.15 2.23 -17.64
C ASN A 100 -11.58 1.39 -16.47
N PRO A 101 -10.24 1.34 -16.29
CA PRO A 101 -9.58 0.46 -15.32
C PRO A 101 -10.04 0.54 -13.85
N PRO A 102 -10.62 1.66 -13.37
CA PRO A 102 -11.23 1.70 -12.05
C PRO A 102 -12.50 0.82 -11.92
N THR A 103 -13.14 0.42 -13.02
CA THR A 103 -14.27 -0.51 -13.00
C THR A 103 -13.79 -1.96 -13.07
N ILE A 104 -14.20 -2.76 -12.09
CA ILE A 104 -14.02 -4.20 -12.04
C ILE A 104 -15.38 -4.91 -12.07
N TYR A 105 -15.40 -6.12 -12.58
CA TYR A 105 -16.56 -7.01 -12.58
C TYR A 105 -16.24 -8.29 -11.80
N ALA A 106 -17.13 -8.68 -10.90
CA ALA A 106 -17.04 -9.89 -10.10
C ALA A 106 -18.13 -10.87 -10.50
N GLY A 107 -17.72 -12.04 -11.01
CA GLY A 107 -18.61 -13.18 -11.24
C GLY A 107 -18.74 -13.99 -9.96
N THR A 108 -19.94 -14.02 -9.39
CA THR A 108 -20.20 -14.72 -8.11
C THR A 108 -20.95 -16.03 -8.33
N SER A 109 -20.78 -16.98 -7.41
CA SER A 109 -21.54 -18.23 -7.40
C SER A 109 -22.98 -17.95 -6.98
N GLY A 110 -23.93 -18.04 -7.91
CA GLY A 110 -25.37 -17.89 -7.67
C GLY A 110 -25.88 -16.46 -7.44
N GLY A 111 -25.00 -15.49 -7.20
CA GLY A 111 -25.38 -14.07 -7.02
C GLY A 111 -25.41 -13.26 -8.31
N GLY A 112 -24.91 -13.81 -9.42
CA GLY A 112 -24.79 -13.11 -10.71
C GLY A 112 -23.47 -12.35 -10.85
N VAL A 113 -23.47 -11.34 -11.73
CA VAL A 113 -22.31 -10.49 -12.02
C VAL A 113 -22.51 -9.13 -11.35
N PHE A 114 -21.52 -8.69 -10.59
CA PHE A 114 -21.49 -7.39 -9.95
C PHE A 114 -20.43 -6.52 -10.61
N SER A 115 -20.66 -5.21 -10.66
CA SER A 115 -19.63 -4.23 -11.01
C SER A 115 -19.28 -3.39 -9.80
N TYR A 116 -18.00 -3.18 -9.58
CA TYR A 116 -17.47 -2.21 -8.63
C TYR A 116 -16.65 -1.19 -9.43
N THR A 117 -17.03 0.07 -9.35
CA THR A 117 -16.18 1.14 -9.87
C THR A 117 -15.52 1.79 -8.68
N ASP A 118 -14.20 1.65 -8.60
CA ASP A 118 -13.38 2.50 -7.78
C ASP A 118 -13.55 3.91 -8.34
N THR A 119 -14.54 4.65 -7.86
CA THR A 119 -14.79 6.00 -8.33
C THR A 119 -13.55 6.80 -8.00
N VAL A 120 -12.77 7.09 -9.04
CA VAL A 120 -11.66 8.03 -9.10
C VAL A 120 -11.75 8.99 -7.92
N VAL A 121 -10.90 8.77 -6.92
CA VAL A 121 -10.46 9.75 -5.92
C VAL A 121 -11.51 10.86 -5.70
N SER A 122 -12.68 10.53 -5.15
CA SER A 122 -13.23 11.52 -4.23
C SER A 122 -12.15 11.58 -3.16
N VAL A 123 -11.37 12.66 -3.13
CA VAL A 123 -10.43 12.88 -2.04
C VAL A 123 -11.27 12.78 -0.78
N LEU A 124 -11.21 11.61 -0.15
CA LEU A 124 -11.82 11.42 1.14
C LEU A 124 -10.83 12.13 2.05
N TYR A 125 -11.05 13.44 2.19
CA TYR A 125 -10.21 14.28 3.04
C TYR A 125 -10.09 13.57 4.38
N GLY A 126 -8.86 13.41 4.88
CA GLY A 126 -8.59 12.67 6.10
C GLY A 126 -8.33 11.18 5.93
N ASP A 127 -8.65 10.54 4.81
CA ASP A 127 -8.20 9.19 4.47
C ASP A 127 -6.82 9.27 3.79
N VAL A 128 -5.79 9.24 4.63
CA VAL A 128 -4.38 9.27 4.20
C VAL A 128 -3.77 7.88 4.10
N SER A 129 -4.46 6.84 4.59
CA SER A 129 -4.07 5.44 4.43
C SER A 129 -4.48 4.88 3.05
N GLY A 130 -5.53 5.43 2.44
CA GLY A 130 -6.11 4.98 1.18
C GLY A 130 -7.01 3.75 1.33
N ASP A 131 -7.42 3.41 2.55
CA ASP A 131 -8.26 2.23 2.82
C ASP A 131 -9.76 2.49 2.61
N GLY A 132 -10.14 3.76 2.36
CA GLY A 132 -11.52 4.19 2.14
C GLY A 132 -12.29 4.51 3.42
N ASN A 133 -11.66 4.44 4.59
CA ASN A 133 -12.23 4.81 5.88
C ASN A 133 -11.45 5.96 6.50
N ILE A 134 -12.09 6.71 7.40
CA ILE A 134 -11.44 7.76 8.18
C ILE A 134 -11.37 7.30 9.63
N THR A 135 -10.17 6.94 10.08
CA THR A 135 -9.95 6.30 11.38
C THR A 135 -8.93 7.06 12.24
N ALA A 136 -8.75 6.63 13.48
CA ALA A 136 -7.67 7.13 14.34
C ALA A 136 -6.27 6.80 13.77
N TYR A 137 -6.16 5.79 12.90
CA TYR A 137 -4.91 5.48 12.23
C TYR A 137 -4.51 6.59 11.25
N ASP A 138 -5.45 7.10 10.48
CA ASP A 138 -5.22 8.24 9.57
C ASP A 138 -4.82 9.50 10.34
N ALA A 139 -5.51 9.78 11.45
CA ALA A 139 -5.14 10.87 12.35
C ALA A 139 -3.69 10.71 12.86
N SER A 140 -3.27 9.48 13.18
CA SER A 140 -1.90 9.19 13.64
C SER A 140 -0.85 9.43 12.56
N LEU A 141 -1.15 9.12 11.30
CA LEU A 141 -0.24 9.36 10.16
C LEU A 141 -0.09 10.86 9.91
N ILE A 142 -1.20 11.61 9.93
CA ILE A 142 -1.17 13.07 9.84
C ILE A 142 -0.37 13.66 11.00
N PHE A 143 -0.58 13.18 12.23
CA PHE A 143 0.17 13.66 13.39
C PHE A 143 1.68 13.38 13.26
N LYS A 144 2.08 12.20 12.73
CA LYS A 144 3.50 11.89 12.45
C LYS A 144 4.12 12.86 11.45
N VAL A 145 3.37 13.33 10.45
CA VAL A 145 3.81 14.39 9.54
C VAL A 145 4.03 15.70 10.30
N VAL A 146 3.09 16.07 11.17
CA VAL A 146 3.19 17.31 11.97
C VAL A 146 4.42 17.32 12.87
N VAL A 147 4.78 16.18 13.46
CA VAL A 147 5.98 16.06 14.32
C VAL A 147 7.26 15.77 13.54
N GLY A 148 7.21 15.71 12.20
CA GLY A 148 8.38 15.51 11.33
C GLY A 148 8.94 14.09 11.32
N ILE A 149 8.19 13.09 11.81
CA ILE A 149 8.59 11.68 11.78
C ILE A 149 8.26 11.04 10.42
N LEU A 150 7.31 11.61 9.67
CA LEU A 150 6.83 11.07 8.41
C LEU A 150 6.72 12.16 7.34
N ASN A 151 7.03 11.81 6.08
CA ASN A 151 6.99 12.75 4.96
C ASN A 151 5.71 12.57 4.14
N LEU A 152 5.16 13.67 3.59
CA LEU A 152 3.96 13.70 2.72
C LEU A 152 4.14 13.04 1.34
N ASN A 153 5.28 12.41 1.10
CA ASN A 153 5.55 11.66 -0.13
C ASN A 153 6.36 10.41 0.19
N ASP A 154 6.20 9.86 1.41
CA ASP A 154 6.82 8.61 1.78
C ASP A 154 6.30 7.50 0.85
N PRO A 155 7.17 6.77 0.14
CA PRO A 155 6.74 5.74 -0.81
C PRO A 155 5.99 4.59 -0.15
N ASN A 156 6.13 4.38 1.17
CA ASN A 156 5.35 3.38 1.90
C ASN A 156 3.91 3.84 2.17
N TYR A 157 3.61 5.13 2.00
CA TYR A 157 2.30 5.73 2.22
C TYR A 157 1.88 6.58 1.01
N PRO A 158 1.56 5.96 -0.13
CA PRO A 158 1.28 6.67 -1.39
C PRO A 158 0.03 7.57 -1.34
N TYR A 159 -0.83 7.39 -0.34
CA TYR A 159 -2.03 8.20 -0.11
C TYR A 159 -1.84 9.34 0.90
N LEU A 160 -0.68 9.42 1.55
CA LEU A 160 -0.34 10.48 2.51
C LEU A 160 0.07 11.75 1.78
N THR A 161 -0.83 12.34 1.00
CA THR A 161 -0.56 13.57 0.25
C THR A 161 -1.02 14.81 1.02
N LEU A 162 -0.48 15.98 0.67
CA LEU A 162 -0.96 17.26 1.21
C LEU A 162 -2.46 17.44 0.96
N GLU A 163 -2.96 17.03 -0.20
CA GLU A 163 -4.36 17.17 -0.60
C GLU A 163 -5.32 16.45 0.38
N ARG A 164 -4.94 15.24 0.81
CA ARG A 164 -5.71 14.38 1.72
C ARG A 164 -5.49 14.73 3.19
N ALA A 165 -4.26 15.09 3.56
CA ALA A 165 -3.88 15.38 4.94
C ALA A 165 -4.32 16.76 5.41
N ASP A 166 -4.36 17.77 4.53
CA ASP A 166 -4.91 19.10 4.85
C ASP A 166 -6.43 19.08 4.72
N VAL A 167 -7.13 18.75 5.81
CA VAL A 167 -8.60 18.71 5.87
C VAL A 167 -9.21 20.07 6.24
N THR A 168 -8.39 20.99 6.76
CA THR A 168 -8.78 22.38 7.01
C THR A 168 -8.84 23.20 5.71
N GLY A 169 -8.04 22.84 4.70
CA GLY A 169 -7.93 23.53 3.42
C GLY A 169 -7.07 24.79 3.50
N ASN A 170 -6.19 24.91 4.49
CA ASN A 170 -5.36 26.09 4.70
C ASN A 170 -3.99 26.02 3.98
N GLY A 171 -3.71 24.92 3.26
CA GLY A 171 -2.48 24.70 2.51
C GLY A 171 -1.33 24.11 3.34
N THR A 172 -1.57 23.72 4.60
CA THR A 172 -0.57 23.12 5.48
C THR A 172 -1.12 21.92 6.23
N VAL A 173 -0.25 20.97 6.60
CA VAL A 173 -0.62 19.85 7.47
C VAL A 173 -0.29 20.21 8.91
N SER A 174 -1.31 20.26 9.76
CA SER A 174 -1.22 20.75 11.12
C SER A 174 -1.84 19.78 12.13
N ALA A 175 -1.60 20.02 13.41
CA ALA A 175 -2.25 19.25 14.48
C ALA A 175 -3.78 19.39 14.45
N MET A 176 -4.30 20.50 13.91
CA MET A 176 -5.74 20.69 13.73
C MET A 176 -6.29 19.70 12.70
N ASP A 177 -5.57 19.44 11.61
CA ASP A 177 -6.00 18.47 10.62
C ASP A 177 -6.10 17.07 11.23
N ALA A 178 -5.07 16.65 11.98
CA ALA A 178 -5.09 15.38 12.70
C ALA A 178 -6.24 15.29 13.72
N ALA A 179 -6.50 16.37 14.47
CA ALA A 179 -7.57 16.42 15.45
C ALA A 179 -8.96 16.33 14.80
N LEU A 180 -9.17 17.00 13.67
CA LEU A 180 -10.42 16.91 12.92
C LEU A 180 -10.63 15.49 12.39
N VAL A 181 -9.60 14.84 11.86
CA VAL A 181 -9.67 13.45 11.40
C VAL A 181 -10.05 12.52 12.55
N LEU A 182 -9.47 12.72 13.73
CA LEU A 182 -9.85 11.95 14.92
C LEU A 182 -11.31 12.21 15.33
N GLN A 183 -11.75 13.47 15.40
CA GLN A 183 -13.12 13.84 15.72
C GLN A 183 -14.13 13.22 14.73
N TYR A 184 -13.79 13.20 13.45
CA TYR A 184 -14.60 12.58 12.42
C TYR A 184 -14.70 11.07 12.65
N SER A 185 -13.57 10.40 12.92
CA SER A 185 -13.52 8.95 13.12
C SER A 185 -14.39 8.47 14.30
N VAL A 186 -14.60 9.31 15.31
CA VAL A 186 -15.47 9.02 16.46
C VAL A 186 -16.87 9.62 16.34
N GLY A 187 -17.20 10.24 15.20
CA GLY A 187 -18.52 10.79 14.90
C GLY A 187 -18.86 12.09 15.63
N LEU A 188 -17.88 12.82 16.17
CA LEU A 188 -18.08 14.14 16.77
C LEU A 188 -18.35 15.21 15.70
N ILE A 189 -17.80 15.02 14.50
CA ILE A 189 -18.12 15.81 13.31
C ILE A 189 -18.53 14.87 12.18
N THR A 190 -19.38 15.34 11.29
CA THR A 190 -19.88 14.55 10.14
C THR A 190 -19.31 15.03 8.82
N LYS A 191 -18.51 16.11 8.83
CA LYS A 191 -17.97 16.76 7.63
C LYS A 191 -16.73 17.59 7.96
N PHE A 192 -15.75 17.60 7.06
CA PHE A 192 -14.57 18.47 7.15
C PHE A 192 -14.79 19.85 6.53
N PRO A 193 -14.08 20.89 7.01
CA PRO A 193 -14.13 22.24 6.44
C PRO A 193 -13.89 22.30 4.92
N LYS A 194 -12.87 21.59 4.43
CA LYS A 194 -12.47 21.59 3.00
C LYS A 194 -13.42 20.82 2.07
N SER A 195 -14.33 20.00 2.62
CA SER A 195 -15.13 19.09 1.80
C SER A 195 -16.23 19.83 1.01
N PRO A 196 -16.44 19.50 -0.29
CA PRO A 196 -17.38 20.19 -1.16
C PRO A 196 -18.79 20.28 -0.57
N THR A 197 -19.51 21.36 -0.82
CA THR A 197 -20.94 21.49 -0.47
C THR A 197 -21.72 20.34 -1.14
N GLY A 198 -22.39 19.50 -0.35
CA GLY A 198 -23.09 18.30 -0.85
C GLY A 198 -22.29 17.00 -0.88
N ALA A 199 -21.01 17.00 -0.48
CA ALA A 199 -20.27 15.75 -0.22
C ALA A 199 -20.86 15.08 1.04
N ILE A 200 -21.90 14.28 0.85
CA ILE A 200 -22.35 13.29 1.82
C ILE A 200 -21.21 12.28 1.89
N ALA A 201 -20.63 12.11 3.06
CA ALA A 201 -19.75 11.00 3.34
C ALA A 201 -20.44 9.71 2.87
N LEU A 202 -19.80 8.93 2.00
CA LEU A 202 -20.22 7.56 1.80
C LEU A 202 -20.22 6.90 3.19
N ASN A 203 -21.39 6.33 3.53
CA ASN A 203 -21.93 6.13 4.88
C ASN A 203 -21.04 5.37 5.88
N ARG A 204 -21.42 5.55 7.15
CA ARG A 204 -21.25 4.56 8.24
C ARG A 204 -21.66 3.14 7.81
#